data_AF-A0A2H9M169-F1
#
_entry.id   AF-A0A2H9M169-F1
#
_cell.length_a   1.000
_cell.length_b   1.000
_cell.length_c   1.000
_cell.angle_alpha   90.00
_cell.angle_beta   90.00
_cell.angle_gamma   90.00
#
_symmetry.space_group_name_H-M   'P 1'
#
loop_
_entity.id
_entity.type
_entity.pdbx_description
1 polymer ?
#
loop_
_entity_poly.entity_id
_entity_poly.type
_entity_poly.pdbx_seq_one_letter_code
_entity_poly.pdbx_strand_id
1 'polypeptide(L)' 'MINLIISLFYFIGGFKILFSSNQKFRIYLSIGFILYGVQFLLNEFIVQTGIVELFFNIPRVLGSACLMLSPLIYLRGKVK' A
#
# COMPACT_ATOMS: atom_id res chain seq x y z
N MET A 1 -4.87 -15.83 10.71
CA MET A 1 -4.26 -16.47 9.52
C MET A 1 -4.69 -15.83 8.19
N ILE A 2 -5.94 -15.39 8.02
CA ILE A 2 -6.41 -14.85 6.74
C ILE A 2 -5.77 -13.51 6.37
N ASN A 3 -5.49 -12.63 7.35
CA ASN A 3 -4.83 -11.36 7.09
C ASN A 3 -3.39 -11.56 6.63
N LEU A 4 -2.73 -12.61 7.11
CA LEU A 4 -1.38 -12.99 6.72
C LEU A 4 -1.33 -13.39 5.23
N ILE A 5 -2.30 -14.20 4.77
CA ILE A 5 -2.43 -14.56 3.34
C ILE A 5 -2.71 -13.32 2.49
N ILE A 6 -3.63 -12.46 2.93
CA ILE A 6 -3.96 -11.21 2.22
C ILE A 6 -2.70 -10.33 2.13
N SER A 7 -1.94 -10.17 3.21
CA SER A 7 -0.72 -9.38 3.24
C SER A 7 0.33 -9.86 2.21
N LEU A 8 0.47 -11.18 2.05
CA LEU A 8 1.35 -11.78 1.06
C LEU A 8 0.94 -11.41 -0.38
N PHE A 9 -0.34 -11.45 -0.71
CA PHE A 9 -0.82 -11.03 -2.03
C PHE A 9 -0.50 -9.56 -2.31
N TYR A 10 -0.69 -8.69 -1.32
CA TYR A 10 -0.34 -7.27 -1.41
C TYR A 10 1.16 -7.05 -1.62
N PHE A 11 2.02 -7.79 -0.92
CA PHE A 11 3.47 -7.70 -1.12
C PHE A 11 3.90 -8.22 -2.48
N ILE A 12 3.41 -9.38 -2.92
CA ILE A 12 3.74 -9.95 -4.23
C ILE A 12 3.34 -8.98 -5.35
N GLY A 13 2.12 -8.43 -5.28
CA GLY A 13 1.64 -7.43 -6.25
C GLY A 13 2.48 -6.16 -6.21
N GLY A 14 2.73 -5.61 -5.02
CA GLY A 14 3.52 -4.41 -4.80
C GLY A 14 4.94 -4.54 -5.35
N PHE A 15 5.69 -5.58 -4.96
CA PHE A 15 7.05 -5.79 -5.42
C PHE A 15 7.12 -6.06 -6.94
N LYS A 16 6.19 -6.85 -7.49
CA LYS A 16 6.12 -7.09 -8.93
C LYS A 16 5.98 -5.78 -9.72
N ILE A 17 5.11 -4.87 -9.24
CA ILE A 17 4.93 -3.56 -9.88
C ILE A 17 6.18 -2.68 -9.70
N LEU A 18 6.82 -2.72 -8.53
CA LEU A 18 8.03 -1.95 -8.22
C LEU A 18 9.17 -2.26 -9.21
N PHE A 19 9.44 -3.54 -9.43
CA PHE A 19 10.52 -4.00 -10.30
C PHE A 19 10.16 -4.03 -11.78
N SER A 20 8.88 -3.85 -12.14
CA SER A 20 8.43 -3.91 -13.53
C SER A 20 8.67 -2.61 -14.32
N SER A 21 8.88 -1.46 -13.67
CA SER A 21 9.00 -0.19 -14.39
C SER A 21 9.53 0.97 -13.55
N ASN A 22 10.29 1.86 -14.18
CA ASN A 22 10.78 3.11 -13.60
C ASN A 22 9.78 4.27 -13.68
N GLN A 23 8.54 4.03 -14.14
CA GLN A 23 7.53 5.07 -14.25
C GLN A 23 7.01 5.48 -12.86
N LYS A 24 7.07 6.78 -12.56
CA LYS A 24 6.67 7.35 -11.25
C LYS A 24 5.32 6.82 -10.78
N PHE A 25 4.29 6.76 -11.62
CA PHE A 25 2.97 6.27 -11.21
C PHE A 25 2.97 4.81 -10.72
N ARG A 26 3.78 3.93 -11.32
CA ARG A 26 3.88 2.51 -10.91
C ARG A 26 4.58 2.39 -9.56
N ILE A 27 5.54 3.27 -9.29
CA ILE A 27 6.20 3.35 -7.97
C ILE A 27 5.18 3.73 -6.90
N TYR A 28 4.36 4.76 -7.11
CA TYR A 28 3.28 5.12 -6.15
C TYR A 28 2.26 3.99 -5.99
N LEU A 29 1.88 3.33 -7.09
CA LEU A 29 0.95 2.21 -7.06
C LEU A 29 1.52 1.05 -6.23
N SER A 30 2.79 0.72 -6.44
CA SER A 30 3.53 -0.30 -5.70
C SER A 30 3.62 0.01 -4.21
N ILE A 31 4.02 1.24 -3.85
CA ILE A 31 4.10 1.69 -2.45
C ILE A 31 2.72 1.56 -1.78
N GLY A 32 1.64 1.92 -2.49
CA GLY A 32 0.28 1.71 -2.03
C GLY A 32 0.00 0.26 -1.65
N PHE A 33 0.26 -0.69 -2.56
CA PHE A 33 0.09 -2.12 -2.28
C PHE A 33 0.94 -2.62 -1.10
N ILE A 34 2.20 -2.19 -1.01
CA ILE A 34 3.09 -2.59 0.10
C ILE A 34 2.56 -2.09 1.45
N LEU A 35 2.09 -0.84 1.52
CA LEU A 35 1.54 -0.26 2.75
C LEU A 35 0.25 -0.96 3.20
N TYR A 36 -0.60 -1.39 2.26
CA TYR A 36 -1.74 -2.25 2.59
C TYR A 36 -1.29 -3.62 3.09
N GLY A 37 -0.26 -4.23 2.50
CA GLY A 37 0.33 -5.47 3.01
C GLY A 37 0.80 -5.33 4.46
N VAL A 38 1.51 -4.24 4.77
CA VAL A 38 1.93 -3.89 6.13
C VAL A 38 0.72 -3.74 7.07
N GLN A 39 -0.34 -3.06 6.64
CA GLN A 39 -1.56 -2.91 7.44
C GLN A 39 -2.16 -4.28 7.84
N PHE A 40 -2.36 -5.17 6.88
CA PHE A 40 -2.93 -6.50 7.15
C PHE A 40 -2.02 -7.33 8.04
N LEU A 41 -0.71 -7.19 7.90
CA LEU A 41 0.26 -7.87 8.75
C LEU A 41 0.17 -7.34 10.19
N LEU A 42 0.12 -6.02 10.38
CA LEU A 42 0.00 -5.39 11.69
C LEU A 42 -1.32 -5.75 12.39
N ASN A 43 -2.43 -5.77 11.66
CA ASN A 43 -3.72 -6.22 12.19
C ASN A 43 -3.69 -7.66 12.73
N GLU A 44 -2.72 -8.48 12.32
CA GLU A 44 -2.60 -9.87 12.74
C GLU A 44 -1.81 -10.06 14.05
N PHE A 45 -1.00 -9.07 14.45
CA PHE A 45 -0.15 -9.15 15.65
C PHE A 45 -0.65 -8.30 16.82
N ILE A 46 -1.63 -7.42 16.61
CA ILE A 46 -2.00 -6.40 17.60
C ILE A 46 -3.26 -6.80 18.35
N VAL A 47 -3.14 -6.80 19.68
CA VAL A 47 -4.27 -6.79 20.59
C VAL A 47 -4.79 -5.36 20.68
N GLN A 48 -6.03 -5.14 20.23
CA GLN A 48 -6.66 -3.84 20.08
C GLN A 48 -6.70 -3.06 21.41
N THR A 49 -5.84 -2.06 21.53
CA THR A 49 -5.99 -0.97 22.50
C THR A 49 -6.15 0.31 21.69
N GLY A 50 -7.16 1.13 21.98
CA GLY A 50 -7.64 2.17 21.04
C GLY A 50 -6.59 3.21 20.59
N ILE A 51 -5.55 3.48 21.40
CA ILE A 51 -4.44 4.38 21.01
C ILE A 51 -3.56 3.72 19.95
N VAL A 52 -3.31 2.42 20.11
CA VAL A 52 -2.49 1.61 19.20
C VAL A 52 -3.19 1.56 17.83
N GLU A 53 -4.50 1.33 17.77
CA GLU A 53 -5.26 1.31 16.51
C GLU A 53 -5.09 2.57 15.64
N LEU A 54 -4.95 3.75 16.25
CA LEU A 54 -4.77 5.01 15.54
C LEU A 54 -3.42 5.08 14.82
N PHE A 55 -2.32 4.71 15.50
CA PHE A 55 -1.00 4.62 14.88
C PHE A 55 -0.93 3.52 13.82
N PHE A 56 -1.63 2.42 14.08
CA PHE A 56 -1.66 1.30 13.17
C PHE A 56 -2.57 1.52 11.95
N ASN A 57 -3.37 2.58 11.90
CA ASN A 57 -4.08 3.00 10.69
C ASN A 57 -3.24 3.87 9.75
N ILE A 58 -2.06 4.35 10.17
CA ILE A 58 -1.18 5.18 9.34
C ILE A 58 -0.81 4.49 8.01
N PRO A 59 -0.40 3.20 7.98
CA PRO A 59 -0.10 2.51 6.73
C PRO A 59 -1.29 2.48 5.77
N ARG A 60 -2.51 2.26 6.28
CA ARG A 60 -3.74 2.32 5.48
C ARG A 60 -3.95 3.70 4.85
N VAL A 61 -3.85 4.77 5.64
CA VAL A 61 -4.08 6.14 5.15
C VAL A 61 -3.06 6.53 4.09
N LEU A 62 -1.77 6.24 4.35
CA LEU A 62 -0.70 6.49 3.37
C LEU A 62 -0.88 5.63 2.12
N GLY A 63 -1.24 4.35 2.28
CA GLY A 63 -1.53 3.44 1.18
C GLY A 63 -2.67 3.94 0.30
N SER A 64 -3.78 4.38 0.90
CA SER A 64 -4.92 4.97 0.18
C SER A 64 -4.51 6.23 -0.59
N ALA A 65 -3.73 7.12 0.03
CA ALA A 65 -3.24 8.32 -0.63
C ALA A 65 -2.36 7.99 -1.85
N CYS A 66 -1.45 7.02 -1.73
CA CYS A 66 -0.63 6.57 -2.85
C CYS A 66 -1.46 5.99 -4.00
N LEU A 67 -2.47 5.16 -3.70
CA LEU A 67 -3.36 4.59 -4.71
C LEU A 67 -4.21 5.66 -5.41
N MET A 68 -4.71 6.66 -4.68
CA MET A 68 -5.48 7.77 -5.25
C MET A 68 -4.62 8.73 -6.08
N LEU A 69 -3.37 8.98 -5.67
CA LEU A 69 -2.44 9.84 -6.42
C LEU A 69 -1.87 9.17 -7.67
N SER A 70 -1.76 7.84 -7.69
CA SER A 70 -1.23 7.08 -8.82
C SER A 70 -1.90 7.40 -10.17
N PRO A 71 -3.24 7.37 -10.32
CA PRO A 71 -3.89 7.76 -11.58
C PRO A 71 -3.72 9.25 -11.91
N LEU A 72 -3.68 10.14 -10.92
CA LEU A 72 -3.44 11.57 -11.14
C LEU A 72 -2.03 11.84 -11.68
N ILE A 73 -1.02 11.13 -11.16
CA ILE A 73 0.37 11.20 -11.63
C ILE A 73 0.47 10.65 -13.06
N TYR A 74 -0.25 9.57 -13.37
CA TYR A 74 -0.32 9.02 -14.73
C TYR A 74 -0.92 10.02 -15.73
N LEU A 75 -2.07 10.62 -15.39
CA LEU A 75 -2.72 11.62 -16.24
C LEU A 75 -1.81 12.84 -16.44
N ARG A 76 -1.19 13.36 -15.38
CA ARG A 76 -0.27 14.50 -15.48
C ARG A 76 0.98 14.18 -16.33
N GLY A 77 1.45 12.93 -16.31
CA GLY A 77 2.57 12.47 -17.12
C GLY A 77 2.25 12.31 -18.61
N LYS A 78 0.97 12.15 -18.98
CA LYS A 78 0.51 12.05 -20.38
C LYS A 78 0.13 13.40 -21.01
N VAL A 79 -0.12 14.42 -20.19
CA VAL A 79 -0.51 15.76 -20.64
C VAL A 79 0.72 16.62 -21.02
N LYS A 80 1.94 16.09 -20.84
CA LYS A 80 3.19 16.69 -21.35
C LYS A 80 3.61 15.99 -22.63
#